data_AF-A0A0F9K3I6-F1
#
_entry.id   AF-A0A0F9K3I6-F1
#
_cell.length_a   1.000
_cell.length_b   1.000
_cell.length_c   1.000
_cell.angle_alpha   90.00
_cell.angle_beta   90.00
_cell.angle_gamma   90.00
#
_symmetry.space_group_name_H-M   'P 1'
#
loop_
_entity.id
_entity.type
_entity.pdbx_description
1 polymer ?
#
loop_
_entity_poly.entity_id
_entity_poly.type
_entity_poly.pdbx_seq_one_letter_code
_entity_poly.pdbx_strand_id
1 'polypeptide(L)'
;MRIVKSTDLPQLLLDRSLSKEGLLWCYNGMDCMIPLDIEAHLDTLDTPESRSIYRFALAQQGPALSMELRGIKIDPWESNRLKRSLEKRMDRLRHIINVYARVVWYKDLNPLSPKQVCEFFYERMSVPPIYSYNPTTKKKSQTANEDALKKIRDTQYYAEPVARAILRFRELQGKLKVLKSKVDLDGRMRMSYNVGAAVTGRWSSSKNVWGSGTNGQNITEDMRSIFIADEGMRLAHLDLEQAESRGVAYLSQDLDYIVACESSDLHTTVCKMLWPKLPWTGILADDKAM
;
A
#
# COMPACT_ATOMS: atom_id res chain seq x y z
N MET A 1 -15.24 14.24 -24.14
CA MET A 1 -16.03 13.06 -23.74
C MET A 1 -17.15 13.51 -22.81
N ARG A 2 -18.42 13.37 -23.20
CA ARG A 2 -19.57 13.71 -22.33
C ARG A 2 -20.01 12.42 -21.64
N ILE A 3 -19.93 12.37 -20.31
CA ILE A 3 -20.46 11.23 -19.55
C ILE A 3 -21.98 11.27 -19.67
N VAL A 4 -22.57 10.26 -20.32
CA VAL A 4 -24.02 10.11 -20.43
C VAL A 4 -24.52 9.45 -19.15
N LYS A 5 -25.31 10.18 -18.34
CA LYS A 5 -25.94 9.57 -17.17
C LYS A 5 -27.27 8.94 -17.57
N SER A 6 -27.70 7.92 -16.83
CA SER A 6 -29.05 7.34 -16.99
C SER A 6 -30.17 8.39 -16.87
N THR A 7 -29.93 9.47 -16.12
CA THR A 7 -30.84 10.63 -16.00
C THR A 7 -30.94 11.47 -17.27
N ASP A 8 -29.95 11.42 -18.14
CA ASP A 8 -29.87 12.21 -19.36
C ASP A 8 -30.50 11.44 -20.54
N LEU A 9 -30.72 10.13 -20.38
CA LEU A 9 -31.28 9.25 -21.41
C LEU A 9 -32.65 9.64 -21.93
N PRO A 10 -33.63 10.10 -21.11
CA PRO A 10 -34.93 10.53 -21.64
C PRO A 10 -34.86 11.75 -22.57
N GLN A 11 -33.74 12.50 -22.54
CA GLN A 11 -33.49 13.62 -23.45
C GLN A 11 -32.73 13.20 -24.71
N LEU A 12 -31.94 12.12 -24.61
CA LEU A 12 -31.14 11.57 -25.70
C LEU A 12 -31.91 10.55 -26.55
N LEU A 13 -32.73 9.73 -25.89
CA LEU A 13 -33.70 8.86 -26.50
C LEU A 13 -34.90 9.73 -26.85
N LEU A 14 -35.15 9.91 -28.14
CA LEU A 14 -36.24 10.74 -28.70
C LEU A 14 -37.66 10.24 -28.31
N ASP A 15 -37.76 9.21 -27.47
CA ASP A 15 -39.00 8.61 -26.99
C ASP A 15 -39.14 8.74 -25.47
N ARG A 16 -40.06 9.63 -25.05
CA ARG A 16 -40.39 9.90 -23.64
C ARG A 16 -41.43 8.93 -23.06
N SER A 17 -41.86 7.91 -23.83
CA SER A 17 -42.89 6.94 -23.41
C SER A 17 -42.34 5.74 -22.62
N LEU A 18 -41.01 5.57 -22.57
CA LEU A 18 -40.37 4.45 -21.89
C LEU A 18 -40.59 4.51 -20.36
N SER A 19 -40.95 3.36 -19.80
CA SER A 19 -40.98 3.18 -18.34
C SER A 19 -39.56 3.32 -17.75
N LYS A 20 -39.46 3.50 -16.42
CA LYS A 20 -38.17 3.54 -15.73
C LYS A 20 -37.33 2.29 -15.99
N GLU A 21 -37.97 1.13 -16.08
CA GLU A 21 -37.31 -0.13 -16.41
C GLU A 21 -36.84 -0.15 -17.86
N GLY A 22 -37.67 0.31 -18.82
CA GLY A 22 -37.28 0.45 -20.22
C GLY A 22 -36.07 1.36 -20.40
N LEU A 23 -35.98 2.46 -19.64
CA LEU A 23 -34.80 3.33 -19.64
C LEU A 23 -33.53 2.62 -19.14
N LEU A 24 -33.64 1.72 -18.15
CA LEU A 24 -32.51 0.93 -17.67
C LEU A 24 -32.05 -0.11 -18.70
N TRP A 25 -32.98 -0.72 -19.44
CA TRP A 25 -32.64 -1.61 -20.56
C TRP A 25 -31.90 -0.86 -21.67
N CYS A 26 -32.37 0.33 -22.06
CA CYS A 26 -31.66 1.17 -23.02
C CYS A 26 -30.28 1.60 -22.50
N TYR A 27 -30.18 2.00 -21.23
CA TYR A 27 -28.90 2.31 -20.58
C TYR A 27 -27.91 1.15 -20.68
N ASN A 28 -28.33 -0.06 -20.30
CA ASN A 28 -27.49 -1.26 -20.37
C ASN A 28 -27.06 -1.57 -21.82
N GLY A 29 -27.96 -1.38 -22.80
CA GLY A 29 -27.63 -1.52 -24.21
C GLY A 29 -26.55 -0.53 -24.66
N MET A 30 -26.67 0.74 -24.26
CA MET A 30 -25.65 1.76 -24.53
C MET A 30 -24.31 1.46 -23.83
N ASP A 31 -24.33 0.98 -22.58
CA ASP A 31 -23.13 0.57 -21.86
C ASP A 31 -22.40 -0.60 -22.55
N CYS A 32 -23.07 -1.37 -23.42
CA CYS A 32 -22.45 -2.39 -24.26
C CYS A 32 -21.97 -1.85 -25.62
N MET A 33 -22.75 -0.97 -26.26
CA MET A 33 -22.46 -0.44 -27.60
C MET A 33 -21.38 0.65 -27.60
N ILE A 34 -21.44 1.58 -26.63
CA ILE A 34 -20.50 2.71 -26.55
C ILE A 34 -19.05 2.26 -26.42
N PRO A 35 -18.69 1.23 -25.61
CA PRO A 35 -17.32 0.72 -25.57
C PRO A 35 -16.80 0.22 -26.93
N LEU A 36 -17.65 -0.40 -27.76
CA LEU A 36 -17.28 -0.84 -29.11
C LEU A 36 -16.95 0.36 -30.01
N ASP A 37 -17.77 1.42 -29.96
CA ASP A 37 -17.51 2.65 -30.70
C ASP A 37 -16.22 3.35 -30.21
N ILE A 38 -15.99 3.34 -28.89
CA ILE A 38 -14.76 3.87 -28.29
C ILE A 38 -13.54 3.06 -28.76
N GLU A 39 -13.62 1.72 -28.80
CA GLU A 39 -12.53 0.86 -29.27
C GLU A 39 -12.14 1.19 -30.71
N ALA A 40 -13.12 1.35 -31.61
CA ALA A 40 -12.88 1.76 -32.98
C ALA A 40 -12.22 3.15 -33.10
N HIS A 41 -12.51 4.07 -32.17
CA HIS A 41 -11.89 5.38 -32.14
C HIS A 41 -10.49 5.38 -31.50
N LEU A 42 -10.28 4.57 -30.46
CA LEU A 42 -8.96 4.36 -29.86
C LEU A 42 -7.95 3.87 -30.90
N ASP A 43 -8.41 3.03 -31.84
CA ASP A 43 -7.59 2.55 -32.95
C ASP A 43 -6.99 3.68 -33.79
N THR A 44 -7.68 4.81 -33.90
CA THR A 44 -7.22 5.99 -34.66
C THR A 44 -6.26 6.89 -33.88
N LEU A 45 -6.22 6.77 -32.55
CA LEU A 45 -5.42 7.60 -31.66
C LEU A 45 -4.13 6.90 -31.22
N ASP A 46 -4.09 5.57 -31.31
CA ASP A 46 -2.97 4.77 -30.86
C ASP A 46 -1.80 4.76 -31.85
N THR A 47 -0.59 4.97 -31.32
CA THR A 47 0.65 4.61 -32.02
C THR A 47 0.90 3.10 -31.87
N PRO A 48 1.76 2.49 -32.72
CA PRO A 48 2.16 1.10 -32.52
C PRO A 48 2.69 0.82 -31.10
N GLU A 49 3.40 1.78 -30.51
CA GLU A 49 3.96 1.69 -29.16
C GLU A 49 2.86 1.76 -28.10
N SER A 50 1.95 2.73 -28.14
CA SER A 50 0.85 2.84 -27.16
C SER A 50 -0.05 1.61 -27.20
N ARG A 51 -0.34 1.10 -28.41
CA ARG A 51 -1.10 -0.12 -28.63
C ARG A 51 -0.42 -1.35 -28.02
N SER A 52 0.91 -1.43 -28.13
CA SER A 52 1.68 -2.53 -27.53
C SER A 52 1.58 -2.53 -25.99
N ILE A 53 1.69 -1.35 -25.37
CA ILE A 53 1.56 -1.15 -23.92
C ILE A 53 0.13 -1.47 -23.47
N TYR A 54 -0.87 -0.98 -24.20
CA TYR A 54 -2.28 -1.26 -23.92
C TYR A 54 -2.57 -2.77 -23.97
N ARG A 55 -2.15 -3.46 -25.05
CA ARG A 55 -2.32 -4.91 -25.18
C ARG A 55 -1.62 -5.69 -24.07
N PHE A 56 -0.44 -5.25 -23.66
CA PHE A 56 0.28 -5.85 -22.54
C PHE A 56 -0.48 -5.67 -21.21
N ALA A 57 -1.01 -4.48 -20.93
CA ALA A 57 -1.83 -4.23 -19.74
C ALA A 57 -3.17 -4.99 -19.78
N LEU A 58 -3.81 -5.07 -20.93
CA LEU A 58 -5.05 -5.83 -21.12
C LEU A 58 -4.83 -7.33 -20.89
N ALA A 59 -3.73 -7.89 -21.42
CA ALA A 59 -3.39 -9.31 -21.23
C ALA A 59 -3.18 -9.69 -19.76
N GLN A 60 -2.75 -8.74 -18.91
CA GLN A 60 -2.57 -8.94 -17.47
C GLN A 60 -3.90 -9.07 -16.71
N GLN A 61 -5.03 -8.66 -17.28
CA GLN A 61 -6.35 -8.82 -16.65
C GLN A 61 -6.72 -10.29 -16.45
N GLY A 62 -6.36 -11.17 -17.39
CA GLY A 62 -6.63 -12.62 -17.28
C GLY A 62 -5.98 -13.25 -16.03
N PRO A 63 -4.66 -13.09 -15.84
CA PRO A 63 -3.99 -13.48 -14.60
C PRO A 63 -4.57 -12.81 -13.35
N ALA A 64 -4.84 -11.50 -13.39
CA ALA A 64 -5.42 -10.77 -12.26
C ALA A 64 -6.76 -11.39 -11.82
N LEU A 65 -7.71 -11.56 -12.73
CA LEU A 65 -9.01 -12.20 -12.46
C LEU A 65 -8.86 -13.63 -11.94
N SER A 66 -7.93 -14.40 -12.50
CA SER A 66 -7.63 -15.75 -12.02
C SER A 66 -7.14 -15.75 -10.56
N MET A 67 -6.28 -14.80 -10.20
CA MET A 67 -5.81 -14.60 -8.82
C MET A 67 -6.95 -14.14 -7.90
N GLU A 68 -7.82 -13.23 -8.36
CA GLU A 68 -8.99 -12.76 -7.59
C GLU A 68 -9.95 -13.91 -7.27
N LEU A 69 -10.30 -14.72 -8.28
CA LEU A 69 -11.22 -15.85 -8.13
C LEU A 69 -10.61 -16.96 -7.27
N ARG A 70 -9.31 -17.23 -7.42
CA ARG A 70 -8.62 -18.27 -6.65
C ARG A 70 -8.46 -17.85 -5.19
N GLY A 71 -7.90 -16.68 -4.92
CA GLY A 71 -7.52 -16.24 -3.57
C GLY A 71 -6.52 -17.18 -2.88
N ILE A 72 -6.11 -16.80 -1.66
CA ILE A 72 -5.13 -17.55 -0.87
C ILE A 72 -5.79 -18.11 0.38
N LYS A 73 -5.58 -19.41 0.65
CA LYS A 73 -6.14 -20.10 1.83
C LYS A 73 -5.52 -19.55 3.10
N ILE A 74 -6.36 -19.30 4.11
CA ILE A 74 -5.93 -18.83 5.43
C ILE A 74 -6.01 -19.95 6.46
N ASP A 75 -4.96 -20.07 7.28
CA ASP A 75 -5.00 -20.82 8.54
C ASP A 75 -5.72 -19.99 9.62
N PRO A 76 -6.93 -20.39 10.04
CA PRO A 76 -7.70 -19.65 11.05
C PRO A 76 -7.04 -19.69 12.44
N TRP A 77 -6.32 -20.77 12.77
CA TRP A 77 -5.64 -20.92 14.05
C TRP A 77 -4.46 -19.95 14.15
N GLU A 78 -3.62 -19.93 13.12
CA GLU A 78 -2.46 -19.04 13.05
C GLU A 78 -2.91 -17.56 12.99
N SER A 79 -3.96 -17.26 12.21
CA SER A 79 -4.57 -15.93 12.16
C SER A 79 -5.01 -15.46 13.56
N ASN A 80 -5.70 -16.31 14.32
CA ASN A 80 -6.15 -16.00 15.67
C ASN A 80 -4.99 -15.86 16.66
N ARG A 81 -3.95 -16.69 16.55
CA ARG A 81 -2.74 -16.61 17.37
C ARG A 81 -2.04 -15.26 17.16
N LEU A 82 -1.83 -14.85 15.90
CA LEU A 82 -1.22 -13.55 15.59
C LEU A 82 -2.07 -12.38 16.08
N LYS A 83 -3.39 -12.40 15.87
CA LYS A 83 -4.31 -11.36 16.39
C LYS A 83 -4.15 -11.15 17.89
N ARG A 84 -4.23 -12.23 18.67
CA ARG A 84 -4.07 -12.17 20.14
C ARG A 84 -2.70 -11.66 20.56
N SER A 85 -1.63 -12.09 19.87
CA SER A 85 -0.27 -11.64 20.13
C SER A 85 -0.12 -10.13 19.88
N LEU A 86 -0.66 -9.62 18.77
CA LEU A 86 -0.65 -8.19 18.46
C LEU A 86 -1.47 -7.39 19.47
N GLU A 87 -2.68 -7.83 19.81
CA GLU A 87 -3.55 -7.17 20.80
C GLU A 87 -2.85 -7.05 22.16
N LYS A 88 -2.24 -8.13 22.66
CA LYS A 88 -1.48 -8.10 23.93
C LYS A 88 -0.31 -7.10 23.89
N ARG A 89 0.39 -6.99 22.77
CA ARG A 89 1.50 -6.03 22.60
C ARG A 89 0.97 -4.60 22.53
N MET A 90 -0.16 -4.40 21.86
CA MET A 90 -0.83 -3.10 21.78
C MET A 90 -1.33 -2.63 23.13
N ASP A 91 -1.85 -3.52 23.98
CA ASP A 91 -2.29 -3.18 25.33
C ASP A 91 -1.12 -2.72 26.21
N ARG A 92 0.04 -3.38 26.10
CA ARG A 92 1.28 -2.94 26.78
C ARG A 92 1.70 -1.54 26.32
N LEU A 93 1.71 -1.30 25.01
CA LEU A 93 2.06 0.02 24.46
C LEU A 93 1.05 1.09 24.87
N ARG A 94 -0.24 0.77 24.87
CA ARG A 94 -1.30 1.67 25.34
C ARG A 94 -1.12 2.04 26.80
N HIS A 95 -0.78 1.06 27.65
CA HIS A 95 -0.47 1.31 29.05
C HIS A 95 0.72 2.27 29.20
N ILE A 96 1.83 2.00 28.50
CA ILE A 96 3.01 2.88 28.49
C ILE A 96 2.62 4.30 28.07
N ILE A 97 1.94 4.45 26.94
CA ILE A 97 1.49 5.75 26.42
C ILE A 97 0.63 6.48 27.45
N ASN A 98 -0.31 5.80 28.09
CA ASN A 98 -1.21 6.41 29.07
C ASN A 98 -0.49 6.79 30.37
N VAL A 99 0.53 6.04 30.81
CA VAL A 99 1.35 6.41 31.98
C VAL A 99 2.04 7.75 31.73
N TYR A 100 2.70 7.92 30.59
CA TYR A 100 3.31 9.21 30.23
C TYR A 100 2.26 10.31 30.05
N ALA A 101 1.15 10.00 29.36
CA ALA A 101 0.12 10.97 29.08
C ALA A 101 -0.48 11.56 30.38
N ARG A 102 -0.83 10.70 31.34
CA ARG A 102 -1.41 11.13 32.62
C ARG A 102 -0.49 12.05 33.42
N VAL A 103 0.83 11.85 33.35
CA VAL A 103 1.80 12.72 34.03
C VAL A 103 1.86 14.11 33.37
N VAL A 104 1.78 14.18 32.05
CA VAL A 104 1.99 15.43 31.29
C VAL A 104 0.72 16.31 31.24
N TRP A 105 -0.47 15.72 31.07
CA TRP A 105 -1.72 16.50 30.89
C TRP A 105 -2.97 15.89 31.54
N TYR A 106 -2.79 14.93 32.46
CA TYR A 106 -3.85 14.38 33.33
C TYR A 106 -5.00 13.64 32.63
N LYS A 107 -4.81 13.17 31.39
CA LYS A 107 -5.79 12.35 30.66
C LYS A 107 -5.11 11.27 29.81
N ASP A 108 -5.87 10.24 29.44
CA ASP A 108 -5.42 9.21 28.49
C ASP A 108 -5.22 9.80 27.09
N LEU A 109 -4.23 9.29 26.37
CA LEU A 109 -3.92 9.71 25.01
C LEU A 109 -4.41 8.64 24.04
N ASN A 110 -5.26 9.02 23.08
CA ASN A 110 -5.57 8.15 21.96
C ASN A 110 -4.45 8.24 20.90
N PRO A 111 -3.57 7.23 20.77
CA PRO A 111 -2.47 7.27 19.81
C PRO A 111 -2.94 7.33 18.36
N LEU A 112 -4.19 6.97 18.07
CA LEU A 112 -4.77 7.00 16.72
C LEU A 112 -5.37 8.36 16.36
N SER A 113 -5.48 9.31 17.29
CA SER A 113 -6.02 10.65 17.03
C SER A 113 -4.88 11.64 16.74
N PRO A 114 -4.67 12.08 15.48
CA PRO A 114 -3.61 13.04 15.17
C PRO A 114 -3.77 14.34 15.97
N LYS A 115 -5.02 14.80 16.19
CA LYS A 115 -5.31 15.99 16.97
C LYS A 115 -4.80 15.88 18.41
N GLN A 116 -5.12 14.78 19.10
CA GLN A 116 -4.66 14.59 20.47
C GLN A 116 -3.14 14.43 20.54
N VAL A 117 -2.53 13.73 19.57
CA VAL A 117 -1.07 13.55 19.52
C VAL A 117 -0.35 14.86 19.25
N CYS A 118 -0.87 15.72 18.37
CA CYS A 118 -0.34 17.08 18.15
C CYS A 118 -0.45 17.94 19.42
N GLU A 119 -1.64 18.01 20.04
CA GLU A 119 -1.86 18.76 21.30
C GLU A 119 -0.91 18.26 22.40
N PHE A 120 -0.76 16.94 22.52
CA PHE A 120 0.13 16.32 23.50
C PHE A 120 1.59 16.72 23.31
N PHE A 121 2.16 16.54 22.12
CA PHE A 121 3.57 16.86 21.89
C PHE A 121 3.84 18.36 21.84
N TYR A 122 3.04 19.12 21.08
CA TYR A 122 3.36 20.51 20.77
C TYR A 122 2.92 21.48 21.86
N GLU A 123 1.74 21.27 22.45
CA GLU A 123 1.22 22.18 23.47
C GLU A 123 1.67 21.77 24.86
N ARG A 124 1.60 20.47 25.20
CA ARG A 124 1.86 20.01 26.58
C ARG A 124 3.30 19.64 26.84
N MET A 125 3.95 18.95 25.91
CA MET A 125 5.38 18.64 26.01
C MET A 125 6.27 19.74 25.41
N SER A 126 5.68 20.83 24.90
CA SER A 126 6.38 21.98 24.31
C SER A 126 7.40 21.59 23.22
N VAL A 127 7.15 20.51 22.48
CA VAL A 127 7.97 20.09 21.33
C VAL A 127 7.76 21.09 20.19
N PRO A 128 8.82 21.51 19.47
CA PRO A 128 8.68 22.38 18.30
C PRO A 128 7.69 21.79 17.27
N PRO A 129 6.62 22.53 16.87
CA PRO A 129 5.62 22.00 15.96
C PRO A 129 6.17 21.65 14.58
N ILE A 130 5.81 20.45 14.10
CA ILE A 130 6.12 20.01 12.73
C ILE A 130 4.87 20.18 11.87
N TYR A 131 5.06 20.75 10.69
CA TYR A 131 3.98 21.04 9.74
C TYR A 131 4.07 20.13 8.52
N SER A 132 2.91 19.69 8.04
CA SER A 132 2.78 19.03 6.74
C SER A 132 1.94 19.90 5.82
N TYR A 133 2.32 19.95 4.54
CA TYR A 133 1.54 20.63 3.51
C TYR A 133 0.56 19.62 2.91
N ASN A 134 -0.72 19.96 2.92
CA ASN A 134 -1.75 19.17 2.26
C ASN A 134 -2.03 19.74 0.85
N PRO A 135 -1.69 19.03 -0.24
CA PRO A 135 -1.85 19.54 -1.60
C PRO A 135 -3.31 19.80 -2.00
N THR A 136 -4.25 19.01 -1.47
CA THR A 136 -5.68 19.10 -1.78
C THR A 136 -6.30 20.37 -1.19
N THR A 137 -5.97 20.68 0.05
CA THR A 137 -6.51 21.85 0.76
C THR A 137 -5.62 23.08 0.65
N LYS A 138 -4.41 22.92 0.08
CA LYS A 138 -3.37 23.94 -0.05
C LYS A 138 -3.03 24.62 1.29
N LYS A 139 -3.15 23.91 2.41
CA LYS A 139 -2.93 24.42 3.75
C LYS A 139 -1.79 23.67 4.44
N LYS A 140 -1.03 24.41 5.25
CA LYS A 140 -0.09 23.82 6.23
C LYS A 140 -0.84 23.62 7.54
N SER A 141 -0.74 22.43 8.11
CA SER A 141 -1.27 22.11 9.42
C SER A 141 -0.25 21.34 10.24
N GLN A 142 -0.37 21.43 11.56
CA GLN A 142 0.42 20.61 12.47
C GLN A 142 0.14 19.14 12.18
N THR A 143 1.19 18.34 12.07
CA THR A 143 1.10 16.93 11.72
C THR A 143 1.61 16.06 12.86
N ALA A 144 1.04 14.87 12.98
CA ALA A 144 1.56 13.78 13.78
C ALA A 144 1.65 12.53 12.90
N ASN A 145 2.01 12.67 11.62
CA ASN A 145 2.27 11.54 10.72
C ASN A 145 3.54 10.78 11.13
N GLU A 146 3.84 9.69 10.44
CA GLU A 146 4.98 8.83 10.75
C GLU A 146 6.31 9.61 10.73
N ASP A 147 6.55 10.43 9.71
CA ASP A 147 7.78 11.22 9.58
C ASP A 147 7.92 12.27 10.69
N ALA A 148 6.81 12.94 11.06
CA ALA A 148 6.83 13.88 12.18
C ALA A 148 7.15 13.15 13.50
N LEU A 149 6.54 11.99 13.75
CA LEU A 149 6.83 11.22 14.96
C LEU A 149 8.26 10.65 14.98
N LYS A 150 8.81 10.24 13.83
CA LYS A 150 10.23 9.85 13.70
C LYS A 150 11.14 11.03 14.01
N LYS A 151 10.86 12.20 13.45
CA LYS A 151 11.61 13.42 13.76
C LYS A 151 11.54 13.81 15.24
N ILE A 152 10.38 13.69 15.88
CA ILE A 152 10.25 13.90 17.34
C ILE A 152 11.11 12.89 18.10
N ARG A 153 11.01 11.60 17.77
CA ARG A 153 11.83 10.53 18.35
C ARG A 153 13.33 10.83 18.23
N ASP A 154 13.78 11.27 17.07
CA ASP A 154 15.21 11.43 16.76
C ASP A 154 15.80 12.74 17.29
N THR A 155 14.98 13.78 17.50
CA THR A 155 15.45 15.11 17.90
C THR A 155 15.11 15.50 19.33
N GLN A 156 14.10 14.88 19.95
CA GLN A 156 13.58 15.28 21.26
C GLN A 156 13.74 14.15 22.28
N TYR A 157 14.86 14.14 23.00
CA TYR A 157 15.19 13.08 23.97
C TYR A 157 14.08 12.80 24.99
N TYR A 158 13.44 13.84 25.54
CA TYR A 158 12.40 13.70 26.56
C TYR A 158 11.04 13.22 26.00
N ALA A 159 10.79 13.40 24.70
CA ALA A 159 9.58 12.96 24.01
C ALA A 159 9.75 11.60 23.29
N GLU A 160 11.00 11.16 23.15
CA GLU A 160 11.42 9.94 22.46
C GLU A 160 10.64 8.68 22.90
N PRO A 161 10.49 8.38 24.21
CA PRO A 161 9.86 7.13 24.62
C PRO A 161 8.39 7.05 24.20
N VAL A 162 7.67 8.17 24.28
CA VAL A 162 6.26 8.26 23.91
C VAL A 162 6.11 8.24 22.39
N ALA A 163 6.97 8.96 21.66
CA ALA A 163 6.97 8.96 20.19
C ALA A 163 7.23 7.55 19.63
N ARG A 164 8.23 6.84 20.17
CA ARG A 164 8.53 5.43 19.83
C ARG A 164 7.34 4.52 20.12
N ALA A 165 6.71 4.67 21.30
CA ALA A 165 5.56 3.86 21.67
C ALA A 165 4.36 4.09 20.74
N ILE A 166 4.06 5.34 20.38
CA ILE A 166 2.98 5.69 19.45
C ILE A 166 3.25 5.15 18.05
N LEU A 167 4.48 5.31 17.53
CA LEU A 167 4.88 4.75 16.24
C LEU A 167 4.63 3.24 16.19
N ARG A 168 5.15 2.52 17.19
CA ARG A 168 4.97 1.07 17.27
C ARG A 168 3.51 0.68 17.42
N PHE A 169 2.73 1.42 18.22
CA PHE A 169 1.31 1.16 18.40
C PHE A 169 0.56 1.26 17.07
N ARG A 170 0.80 2.31 16.27
CA ARG A 170 0.15 2.53 14.98
C ARG A 170 0.53 1.47 13.94
N GLU A 171 1.79 1.04 13.93
CA GLU A 171 2.24 -0.07 13.08
C GLU A 171 1.47 -1.37 13.42
N LEU A 172 1.40 -1.74 14.70
CA LEU A 172 0.66 -2.94 15.12
C LEU A 172 -0.84 -2.82 14.83
N GLN A 173 -1.42 -1.62 14.97
CA GLN A 173 -2.81 -1.36 14.60
C GLN A 173 -3.06 -1.59 13.10
N GLY A 174 -2.11 -1.20 12.24
CA GLY A 174 -2.15 -1.46 10.80
C GLY A 174 -2.18 -2.96 10.50
N LYS A 175 -1.26 -3.71 11.10
CA LYS A 175 -1.19 -5.19 11.00
C LYS A 175 -2.48 -5.85 11.49
N LEU A 176 -3.00 -5.42 12.65
CA LEU A 176 -4.23 -5.94 13.20
C LEU A 176 -5.44 -5.68 12.29
N LYS A 177 -5.50 -4.50 11.64
CA LYS A 177 -6.54 -4.17 10.65
C LYS A 177 -6.49 -5.13 9.45
N VAL A 178 -5.30 -5.45 8.96
CA VAL A 178 -5.10 -6.43 7.88
C VAL A 178 -5.62 -7.81 8.32
N LEU A 179 -5.20 -8.31 9.49
CA LEU A 179 -5.63 -9.62 9.99
C LEU A 179 -7.14 -9.70 10.28
N LYS A 180 -7.79 -8.59 10.65
CA LYS A 180 -9.24 -8.50 10.87
C LYS A 180 -10.06 -8.31 9.59
N SER A 181 -9.42 -8.27 8.42
CA SER A 181 -10.12 -8.18 7.14
C SER A 181 -11.03 -9.39 6.93
N LYS A 182 -12.18 -9.15 6.28
CA LYS A 182 -13.16 -10.22 6.01
C LYS A 182 -12.53 -11.25 5.06
N VAL A 183 -12.69 -12.52 5.40
CA VAL A 183 -12.32 -13.69 4.61
C VAL A 183 -13.59 -14.27 4.00
N ASP A 184 -13.50 -14.89 2.84
CA ASP A 184 -14.65 -15.53 2.21
C ASP A 184 -15.08 -16.81 2.93
N LEU A 185 -16.29 -17.28 2.63
CA LEU A 185 -16.91 -18.43 3.30
C LEU A 185 -16.09 -19.72 3.19
N ASP A 186 -15.29 -19.86 2.14
CA ASP A 186 -14.39 -21.00 1.90
C ASP A 186 -13.03 -20.86 2.59
N GLY A 187 -12.86 -19.87 3.47
CA GLY A 187 -11.62 -19.65 4.22
C GLY A 187 -10.49 -19.04 3.40
N ARG A 188 -10.80 -18.45 2.23
CA ARG A 188 -9.81 -17.81 1.36
C ARG A 188 -9.88 -16.30 1.43
N MET A 189 -8.72 -15.66 1.40
CA MET A 189 -8.61 -14.21 1.23
C MET A 189 -8.53 -13.89 -0.26
N ARG A 190 -9.57 -13.23 -0.76
CA ARG A 190 -9.64 -12.68 -2.12
C ARG A 190 -9.56 -11.16 -2.03
N MET A 191 -8.67 -10.58 -2.81
CA MET A 191 -8.52 -9.13 -2.98
C MET A 191 -8.70 -8.81 -4.45
N SER A 192 -9.17 -7.59 -4.76
CA SER A 192 -9.22 -7.15 -6.15
C SER A 192 -7.91 -6.50 -6.56
N TYR A 193 -7.46 -6.80 -7.77
CA TYR A 193 -6.26 -6.28 -8.41
C TYR A 193 -6.66 -5.29 -9.49
N ASN A 194 -6.13 -4.07 -9.40
CA ASN A 194 -6.35 -3.07 -10.43
C ASN A 194 -5.08 -2.92 -11.26
N VAL A 195 -5.15 -3.44 -12.49
CA VAL A 195 -4.12 -3.34 -13.52
C VAL A 195 -4.30 -1.99 -14.22
N GLY A 196 -3.30 -1.11 -14.11
CA GLY A 196 -3.29 0.19 -14.79
C GLY A 196 -3.80 1.40 -13.99
N ALA A 197 -4.20 1.24 -12.72
CA ALA A 197 -4.61 2.38 -11.90
C ALA A 197 -3.45 3.30 -11.46
N ALA A 198 -2.25 2.77 -11.28
CA ALA A 198 -1.11 3.58 -10.89
C ALA A 198 -0.51 4.24 -12.13
N VAL A 199 -0.19 5.54 -12.04
CA VAL A 199 0.54 6.29 -13.08
C VAL A 199 1.88 5.62 -13.43
N THR A 200 2.46 4.88 -12.48
CA THR A 200 3.71 4.15 -12.63
C THR A 200 3.57 2.79 -13.33
N GLY A 201 2.35 2.38 -13.70
CA GLY A 201 2.08 1.07 -14.31
C GLY A 201 2.04 -0.11 -13.32
N ARG A 202 2.29 0.13 -12.02
CA ARG A 202 2.22 -0.91 -10.98
C ARG A 202 0.78 -1.36 -10.72
N TRP A 203 0.63 -2.63 -10.37
CA TRP A 203 -0.65 -3.13 -9.86
C TRP A 203 -0.93 -2.53 -8.49
N SER A 204 -2.21 -2.31 -8.22
CA SER A 204 -2.69 -2.03 -6.87
C SER A 204 -3.67 -3.10 -6.44
N SER A 205 -3.82 -3.27 -5.12
CA SER A 205 -4.79 -4.23 -4.58
C SER A 205 -5.67 -3.59 -3.52
N SER A 206 -6.90 -4.08 -3.42
CA SER A 206 -7.90 -3.55 -2.51
C SER A 206 -8.92 -4.62 -2.09
N LYS A 207 -9.91 -4.23 -1.30
CA LYS A 207 -11.03 -5.12 -1.00
C LYS A 207 -11.72 -5.54 -2.28
N ASN A 208 -12.17 -6.78 -2.35
CA ASN A 208 -12.95 -7.23 -3.49
C ASN A 208 -14.36 -6.61 -3.51
N VAL A 209 -15.12 -6.91 -4.56
CA VAL A 209 -16.51 -6.43 -4.76
C VAL A 209 -17.47 -6.81 -3.63
N TRP A 210 -17.17 -7.84 -2.84
CA TRP A 210 -17.95 -8.31 -1.69
C TRP A 210 -17.45 -7.79 -0.33
N GLY A 211 -16.46 -6.90 -0.36
CA GLY A 211 -15.86 -6.27 0.80
C GLY A 211 -14.89 -7.16 1.61
N SER A 212 -14.53 -8.34 1.11
CA SER A 212 -13.47 -9.19 1.67
C SER A 212 -12.08 -8.83 1.12
N GLY A 213 -11.04 -9.38 1.76
CA GLY A 213 -9.65 -9.05 1.46
C GLY A 213 -9.23 -7.66 1.96
N THR A 214 -8.09 -7.21 1.43
CA THR A 214 -7.40 -5.99 1.84
C THR A 214 -6.41 -5.58 0.76
N ASN A 215 -5.71 -4.45 0.95
CA ASN A 215 -4.54 -4.15 0.13
C ASN A 215 -3.39 -5.11 0.53
N GLY A 216 -3.04 -6.02 -0.38
CA GLY A 216 -1.99 -7.02 -0.20
C GLY A 216 -0.60 -6.43 0.03
N GLN A 217 -0.33 -5.20 -0.41
CA GLN A 217 0.94 -4.51 -0.13
C GLN A 217 1.11 -4.17 1.37
N ASN A 218 0.03 -4.16 2.15
CA ASN A 218 0.11 -3.98 3.60
C ASN A 218 0.43 -5.28 4.35
N ILE A 219 0.56 -6.41 3.65
CA ILE A 219 0.89 -7.70 4.25
C ILE A 219 2.42 -7.79 4.44
N THR A 220 2.87 -7.57 5.67
CA THR A 220 4.27 -7.74 6.07
C THR A 220 4.64 -9.21 6.24
N GLU A 221 5.93 -9.51 6.20
CA GLU A 221 6.49 -10.86 6.29
C GLU A 221 6.01 -11.64 7.53
N ASP A 222 5.95 -11.00 8.69
CA ASP A 222 5.49 -11.61 9.95
C ASP A 222 4.00 -12.01 9.95
N MET A 223 3.22 -11.50 8.99
CA MET A 223 1.82 -11.92 8.79
C MET A 223 1.68 -13.01 7.73
N ARG A 224 2.72 -13.31 6.95
CA ARG A 224 2.64 -14.27 5.85
C ARG A 224 2.36 -15.70 6.33
N SER A 225 2.66 -16.01 7.60
CA SER A 225 2.43 -17.34 8.19
C SER A 225 0.97 -17.77 8.20
N ILE A 226 0.01 -16.84 8.10
CA ILE A 226 -1.42 -17.18 8.01
C ILE A 226 -1.79 -17.79 6.66
N PHE A 227 -0.98 -17.57 5.62
CA PHE A 227 -1.29 -18.05 4.27
C PHE A 227 -0.69 -19.43 4.08
N ILE A 228 -1.56 -20.38 3.78
CA ILE A 228 -1.18 -21.78 3.60
C ILE A 228 -1.45 -22.24 2.17
N ALA A 229 -0.64 -23.18 1.71
CA ALA A 229 -0.88 -23.85 0.44
C ALA A 229 -2.14 -24.72 0.51
N ASP A 230 -2.72 -25.01 -0.65
CA ASP A 230 -3.74 -26.05 -0.77
C ASP A 230 -3.13 -27.43 -0.50
N GLU A 231 -3.98 -28.41 -0.21
CA GLU A 231 -3.53 -29.79 0.06
C GLU A 231 -2.74 -30.35 -1.13
N GLY A 232 -1.60 -30.98 -0.84
CA GLY A 232 -0.67 -31.47 -1.86
C GLY A 232 0.14 -30.37 -2.57
N MET A 233 -0.02 -29.10 -2.22
CA MET A 233 0.69 -27.98 -2.86
C MET A 233 1.73 -27.31 -1.94
N ARG A 234 2.56 -26.47 -2.55
CA ARG A 234 3.52 -25.59 -1.88
C ARG A 234 3.39 -24.17 -2.45
N LEU A 235 3.63 -23.17 -1.60
CA LEU A 235 3.74 -21.79 -2.05
C LEU A 235 5.19 -21.52 -2.46
N ALA A 236 5.38 -20.90 -3.63
CA ALA A 236 6.68 -20.43 -4.11
C ALA A 236 6.67 -18.90 -4.18
N HIS A 237 7.77 -18.29 -3.75
CA HIS A 237 8.00 -16.86 -3.86
C HIS A 237 9.14 -16.63 -4.84
N LEU A 238 8.83 -15.99 -5.96
CA LEU A 238 9.79 -15.63 -6.99
C LEU A 238 9.89 -14.10 -6.99
N ASP A 239 11.09 -13.60 -6.74
CA ASP A 239 11.35 -12.17 -6.71
C ASP A 239 12.51 -11.84 -7.65
N LEU A 240 12.48 -10.64 -8.21
CA LEU A 240 13.53 -10.17 -9.11
C LEU A 240 14.63 -9.51 -8.28
N GLU A 241 15.82 -10.11 -8.30
CA GLU A 241 16.96 -9.57 -7.59
C GLU A 241 17.34 -8.19 -8.13
N GLN A 242 17.18 -7.16 -7.30
CA GLN A 242 17.65 -5.80 -7.56
C GLN A 242 17.09 -5.20 -8.87
N ALA A 243 15.86 -5.57 -9.27
CA ALA A 243 15.29 -5.18 -10.56
C ALA A 243 15.32 -3.66 -10.84
N GLU A 244 15.00 -2.86 -9.82
CA GLU A 244 15.00 -1.40 -9.94
C GLU A 244 16.42 -0.86 -10.16
N SER A 245 17.39 -1.34 -9.38
CA SER A 245 18.79 -0.91 -9.50
C SER A 245 19.40 -1.31 -10.83
N ARG A 246 19.15 -2.53 -11.29
CA ARG A 246 19.57 -3.00 -12.63
C ARG A 246 18.97 -2.12 -13.72
N GLY A 247 17.68 -1.81 -13.65
CA GLY A 247 17.04 -0.88 -14.58
C GLY A 247 17.73 0.49 -14.62
N VAL A 248 18.03 1.08 -13.46
CA VAL A 248 18.74 2.36 -13.38
C VAL A 248 20.15 2.27 -13.94
N ALA A 249 20.90 1.21 -13.61
CA ALA A 249 22.28 1.02 -14.08
C ALA A 249 22.36 1.01 -15.61
N TYR A 250 21.54 0.19 -16.26
CA TYR A 250 21.52 0.10 -17.72
C TYR A 250 20.99 1.36 -18.40
N LEU A 251 19.98 2.03 -17.83
CA LEU A 251 19.47 3.30 -18.37
C LEU A 251 20.49 4.44 -18.25
N SER A 252 21.26 4.46 -17.16
CA SER A 252 22.31 5.45 -16.93
C SER A 252 23.58 5.20 -17.76
N GLN A 253 23.75 3.97 -18.28
CA GLN A 253 24.97 3.52 -18.97
C GLN A 253 26.24 3.64 -18.11
N ASP A 254 26.10 3.64 -16.78
CA ASP A 254 27.21 3.65 -15.84
C ASP A 254 27.80 2.24 -15.73
N LEU A 255 28.97 2.03 -16.34
CA LEU A 255 29.66 0.74 -16.36
C LEU A 255 30.01 0.25 -14.95
N ASP A 256 30.45 1.15 -14.07
CA ASP A 256 30.83 0.77 -12.70
C ASP A 256 29.60 0.35 -11.90
N TYR A 257 28.46 1.03 -12.10
CA TYR A 257 27.21 0.66 -11.45
C TYR A 257 26.57 -0.61 -12.05
N ILE A 258 26.72 -0.86 -13.35
CA ILE A 258 26.34 -2.13 -13.97
C ILE A 258 27.14 -3.28 -13.35
N VAL A 259 28.46 -3.14 -13.26
CA VAL A 259 29.34 -4.14 -12.60
C VAL A 259 28.93 -4.35 -11.15
N ALA A 260 28.57 -3.28 -10.43
CA ALA A 260 28.07 -3.38 -9.06
C ALA A 260 26.74 -4.15 -8.96
N CYS A 261 25.82 -3.97 -9.91
CA CYS A 261 24.55 -4.70 -9.98
C CYS A 261 24.72 -6.18 -10.36
N GLU A 262 25.76 -6.52 -11.13
CA GLU A 262 26.11 -7.92 -11.43
C GLU A 262 26.94 -8.57 -10.32
N SER A 263 27.30 -7.83 -9.27
CA SER A 263 27.94 -8.37 -8.07
C SER A 263 26.92 -9.03 -7.14
N SER A 264 27.40 -9.91 -6.25
CA SER A 264 26.54 -10.64 -5.30
C SER A 264 25.94 -9.76 -4.20
N ASP A 265 26.47 -8.57 -3.96
CA ASP A 265 25.96 -7.67 -2.92
C ASP A 265 26.08 -6.20 -3.31
N LEU A 266 25.07 -5.75 -4.06
CA LEU A 266 25.01 -4.40 -4.61
C LEU A 266 25.20 -3.31 -3.54
N HIS A 267 24.53 -3.42 -2.39
CA HIS A 267 24.55 -2.36 -1.39
C HIS A 267 25.95 -2.13 -0.82
N THR A 268 26.66 -3.19 -0.42
CA THR A 268 28.03 -3.05 0.09
C THR A 268 28.98 -2.57 -1.00
N THR A 269 28.83 -3.07 -2.23
CA THR A 269 29.67 -2.63 -3.37
C THR A 269 29.50 -1.13 -3.63
N VAL A 270 28.27 -0.63 -3.68
CA VAL A 270 28.00 0.80 -3.87
C VAL A 270 28.51 1.63 -2.70
N CYS A 271 28.36 1.17 -1.45
CA CYS A 271 28.92 1.86 -0.30
C CYS A 271 30.46 1.95 -0.36
N LYS A 272 31.13 0.88 -0.80
CA LYS A 272 32.60 0.87 -1.00
C LYS A 272 33.04 1.88 -2.05
N MET A 273 32.28 2.00 -3.15
CA MET A 273 32.54 2.99 -4.19
C MET A 273 32.39 4.41 -3.67
N LEU A 274 31.38 4.67 -2.83
CA LEU A 274 31.08 6.00 -2.32
C LEU A 274 32.01 6.41 -1.16
N TRP A 275 32.46 5.45 -0.35
CA TRP A 275 33.36 5.66 0.80
C TRP A 275 34.60 4.76 0.74
N PRO A 276 35.52 4.98 -0.22
CA PRO A 276 36.70 4.12 -0.40
C PRO A 276 37.70 4.17 0.77
N LYS A 277 37.58 5.17 1.64
CA LYS A 277 38.49 5.38 2.79
C LYS A 277 38.01 4.73 4.09
N LEU A 278 36.82 4.13 4.11
CA LEU A 278 36.38 3.36 5.28
C LEU A 278 37.22 2.08 5.42
N PRO A 279 37.43 1.58 6.66
CA PRO A 279 38.25 0.40 6.92
C PRO A 279 37.49 -0.88 6.55
N TRP A 280 37.22 -1.06 5.26
CA TRP A 280 36.56 -2.25 4.72
C TRP A 280 37.37 -3.50 5.04
N THR A 281 36.72 -4.45 5.66
CA THR A 281 37.33 -5.68 6.16
C THR A 281 37.49 -6.74 5.06
N GLY A 282 36.69 -6.64 4.00
CA GLY A 282 36.56 -7.70 2.99
C GLY A 282 35.66 -8.86 3.42
N ILE A 283 35.18 -8.84 4.68
CA ILE A 283 34.22 -9.79 5.22
C ILE A 283 32.82 -9.19 5.07
N LEU A 284 31.99 -9.81 4.23
CA LEU A 284 30.68 -9.26 3.86
C LEU A 284 29.77 -8.97 5.06
N ALA A 285 29.79 -9.83 6.09
CA ALA A 285 28.96 -9.65 7.27
C ALA A 285 29.35 -8.41 8.09
N ASP A 286 30.66 -8.17 8.22
CA ASP A 286 31.21 -7.03 8.98
C ASP A 286 31.02 -5.73 8.18
N ASP A 287 31.28 -5.79 6.87
CA ASP A 287 31.11 -4.65 5.97
C ASP A 287 29.63 -4.21 5.83
N LYS A 288 28.67 -5.14 5.99
CA LYS A 288 27.22 -4.81 6.03
C LYS A 288 26.79 -4.16 7.34
N ALA A 289 27.54 -4.37 8.42
CA ALA A 289 27.20 -3.89 9.76
C ALA A 289 27.80 -2.52 10.09
N MET A 290 28.86 -2.12 9.37
CA MET A 290 29.47 -0.78 9.41
C MET A 290 28.54 0.30 8.83
#